data_AF-A0A7U2I0U7-F1
#
_entry.id   AF-A0A7U2I0U7-F1
#
_cell.length_a   1.000
_cell.length_b   1.000
_cell.length_c   1.000
_cell.angle_alpha   90.00
_cell.angle_beta   90.00
_cell.angle_gamma   90.00
#
_symmetry.space_group_name_H-M   'P 1'
#
loop_
_entity.id
_entity.type
_entity.pdbx_description
1 polymer ?
#
loop_
_entity_poly.entity_id
_entity_poly.type
_entity_poly.pdbx_seq_one_letter_code
_entity_poly.pdbx_strand_id
1 'polypeptide(L)'
;MQFSAIILAAFYSLALAAPAPAAEADASAAVEAAIAARQACRDATYRCGGNNPEVCQFGIWMLAARCGGGQKCVIANGAPYCL
;
A
#
# COMPACT_ATOMS: atom_id res chain seq x y z
N MET A 1 -70.38 9.96 -20.04
CA MET A 1 -69.77 9.15 -21.11
C MET A 1 -69.45 10.06 -22.27
N GLN A 2 -68.19 10.46 -22.48
CA GLN A 2 -67.74 10.95 -23.79
C GLN A 2 -66.20 10.95 -23.87
N PHE A 3 -65.75 10.38 -24.98
CA PHE A 3 -64.43 10.13 -25.54
C PHE A 3 -63.31 11.15 -25.27
N SER A 4 -62.06 10.69 -25.10
CA SER A 4 -61.06 10.76 -26.19
C SER A 4 -59.63 10.42 -25.78
N ALA A 5 -58.97 9.74 -26.72
CA ALA A 5 -57.58 9.91 -27.15
C ALA A 5 -56.43 9.48 -26.22
N ILE A 6 -55.94 8.29 -26.56
CA ILE A 6 -54.52 7.87 -26.62
C ILE A 6 -53.63 9.05 -27.09
N ILE A 7 -52.42 9.19 -26.52
CA ILE A 7 -51.11 9.42 -27.18
C ILE A 7 -50.11 10.11 -26.20
N LEU A 8 -48.82 9.78 -26.40
CA LEU A 8 -47.56 10.30 -25.83
C LEU A 8 -46.97 9.46 -24.70
N ALA A 9 -46.18 8.45 -25.06
CA ALA A 9 -44.74 8.60 -25.35
C ALA A 9 -43.96 8.96 -24.07
N ALA A 10 -43.38 7.98 -23.39
CA ALA A 10 -42.04 7.49 -23.71
C ALA A 10 -40.92 8.48 -23.38
N PHE A 11 -40.92 9.12 -22.21
CA PHE A 11 -39.81 9.96 -21.74
C PHE A 11 -39.95 10.00 -20.21
N TYR A 12 -39.06 9.54 -19.33
CA TYR A 12 -37.61 9.41 -19.38
C TYR A 12 -37.22 8.34 -18.36
N SER A 13 -36.75 7.17 -18.83
CA SER A 13 -35.81 6.39 -18.03
C SER A 13 -34.44 7.04 -18.15
N LEU A 14 -34.23 8.17 -17.48
CA LEU A 14 -32.87 8.61 -17.12
C LEU A 14 -32.47 7.82 -15.88
N ALA A 15 -32.28 6.51 -16.05
CA ALA A 15 -31.33 5.80 -15.21
C ALA A 15 -29.98 6.44 -15.54
N LEU A 16 -29.60 7.41 -14.70
CA LEU A 16 -28.28 8.02 -14.71
C LEU A 16 -27.29 6.86 -14.62
N ALA A 17 -26.70 6.49 -15.74
CA ALA A 17 -25.61 5.53 -15.76
C ALA A 17 -24.48 6.17 -14.98
N ALA A 18 -24.34 5.76 -13.71
CA ALA A 18 -23.17 6.09 -12.92
C ALA A 18 -21.95 5.62 -13.74
N PRO A 19 -20.98 6.51 -14.04
CA PRO A 19 -19.78 6.09 -14.74
C PRO A 19 -19.15 4.95 -13.96
N ALA A 20 -18.89 3.84 -14.67
CA ALA A 20 -18.33 2.63 -14.11
C ALA A 20 -17.02 2.91 -13.34
N PRO A 21 -16.75 2.20 -12.22
CA PRO A 21 -15.56 2.36 -11.39
C PRO A 21 -14.32 1.71 -12.06
N ALA A 22 -14.05 2.02 -13.33
CA ALA A 22 -12.97 1.40 -14.09
C ALA A 22 -11.65 2.21 -14.02
N ALA A 23 -11.70 3.50 -13.65
CA ALA A 23 -10.52 4.36 -13.62
C ALA A 23 -9.81 4.41 -12.24
N GLU A 24 -10.50 4.13 -11.14
CA GLU A 24 -9.92 4.20 -9.79
C GLU A 24 -9.11 2.95 -9.41
N ALA A 25 -9.48 1.78 -9.95
CA ALA A 25 -8.76 0.53 -9.70
C ALA A 25 -7.33 0.58 -10.27
N ASP A 26 -7.12 1.21 -11.43
CA ASP A 26 -5.81 1.34 -12.08
C ASP A 26 -4.89 2.30 -11.32
N ALA A 27 -5.43 3.42 -10.84
CA ALA A 27 -4.66 4.40 -10.06
C ALA A 27 -4.16 3.84 -8.72
N SER A 28 -4.99 3.05 -8.02
CA SER A 28 -4.59 2.44 -6.74
C SER A 28 -3.46 1.42 -6.93
N ALA A 29 -3.56 0.55 -7.93
CA ALA A 29 -2.52 -0.43 -8.25
C ALA A 29 -1.20 0.23 -8.65
N ALA A 30 -1.25 1.32 -9.43
CA ALA A 30 -0.08 2.08 -9.81
C ALA A 30 0.62 2.74 -8.60
N VAL A 31 -0.16 3.26 -7.64
CA VAL A 31 0.37 3.83 -6.39
C VAL A 31 0.98 2.75 -5.51
N GLU A 32 0.31 1.60 -5.34
CA GLU A 32 0.85 0.47 -4.57
C GLU A 32 2.15 -0.06 -5.17
N ALA A 33 2.22 -0.20 -6.49
CA ALA A 33 3.44 -0.59 -7.19
C ALA A 33 4.57 0.44 -7.02
N ALA A 34 4.24 1.73 -7.08
CA ALA A 34 5.22 2.80 -6.86
C ALA A 34 5.73 2.85 -5.40
N ILE A 35 4.86 2.53 -4.42
CA ILE A 35 5.26 2.39 -3.02
C ILE A 35 6.19 1.18 -2.87
N ALA A 36 5.77 0.01 -3.36
CA ALA A 36 6.57 -1.22 -3.28
C ALA A 36 7.94 -1.06 -3.95
N ALA A 37 8.00 -0.38 -5.10
CA ALA A 37 9.26 -0.11 -5.80
C ALA A 37 10.21 0.82 -5.03
N ARG A 38 9.70 1.61 -4.09
CA ARG A 38 10.48 2.53 -3.25
C ARG A 38 10.84 1.94 -1.89
N GLN A 39 10.24 0.82 -1.49
CA GLN A 39 10.58 0.15 -0.24
C GLN A 39 11.99 -0.44 -0.33
N ALA A 40 12.86 -0.03 0.57
CA ALA A 40 14.20 -0.61 0.70
C ALA A 40 14.18 -1.96 1.45
N CYS A 41 13.06 -2.28 2.10
CA CYS A 41 12.91 -3.46 2.94
C CYS A 41 11.46 -3.81 3.26
N ARG A 42 11.28 -5.00 3.82
CA ARG A 42 10.00 -5.49 4.34
C ARG A 42 9.90 -5.20 5.83
N ASP A 43 8.77 -4.66 6.28
CA ASP A 43 8.54 -4.34 7.69
C ASP A 43 8.76 -5.53 8.63
N ALA A 44 9.19 -5.22 9.86
CA ALA A 44 9.52 -6.17 10.92
C ALA A 44 10.63 -7.18 10.57
N THR A 45 11.46 -6.87 9.57
CA THR A 45 12.70 -7.59 9.31
C THR A 45 13.90 -6.85 9.95
N TYR A 46 14.93 -7.62 10.29
CA TYR A 46 16.16 -7.09 10.87
C TYR A 46 17.34 -7.29 9.94
N ARG A 47 18.31 -6.38 10.00
CA ARG A 47 19.63 -6.55 9.39
C ARG A 47 20.71 -5.92 10.27
N CYS A 48 21.96 -6.13 9.87
CA CYS A 48 23.10 -5.40 10.41
C CYS A 48 23.57 -4.36 9.39
N GLY A 49 23.39 -3.07 9.70
CA GLY A 49 23.86 -1.94 8.90
C GLY A 49 24.89 -1.12 9.67
N GLY A 50 26.03 -0.83 9.06
CA GLY A 50 27.12 -0.09 9.73
C GLY A 50 27.56 -0.71 11.07
N ASN A 51 27.55 -2.05 11.15
CA ASN A 51 27.83 -2.85 12.35
C ASN A 51 26.81 -2.69 13.51
N ASN A 52 25.60 -2.20 13.22
CA ASN A 52 24.55 -2.00 14.20
C ASN A 52 23.25 -2.69 13.77
N PRO A 53 22.42 -3.16 14.72
CA PRO A 53 21.08 -3.64 14.46
C PRO A 53 20.23 -2.55 13.79
N GLU A 54 19.62 -2.89 12.66
CA GLU A 54 18.61 -2.07 12.00
C GLU A 54 17.31 -2.88 11.88
N VAL A 55 16.19 -2.19 12.06
CA VAL A 55 14.84 -2.74 11.85
C VAL A 55 14.21 -2.02 10.68
N CYS A 56 13.53 -2.77 9.81
CA CYS A 56 12.73 -2.17 8.76
C CYS A 56 11.40 -1.67 9.33
N GLN A 57 11.13 -0.38 9.16
CA GLN A 57 9.82 0.21 9.40
C GLN A 57 9.46 1.16 8.27
N PHE A 58 8.22 1.07 7.79
CA PHE A 58 7.71 1.87 6.68
C PHE A 58 8.56 1.74 5.41
N GLY A 59 9.14 0.56 5.19
CA GLY A 59 10.03 0.30 4.06
C GLY A 59 11.39 0.99 4.13
N ILE A 60 11.78 1.53 5.29
CA ILE A 60 13.06 2.20 5.53
C ILE A 60 13.81 1.48 6.64
N TRP A 61 15.12 1.33 6.45
CA TRP A 61 16.01 0.81 7.49
C TRP A 61 16.27 1.85 8.55
N MET A 62 15.84 1.57 9.77
CA MET A 62 16.04 2.44 10.92
C MET A 62 16.98 1.77 11.92
N LEU A 63 17.87 2.56 12.51
CA LEU A 63 18.76 2.11 13.56
C LEU A 63 17.95 1.65 14.78
N ALA A 64 18.06 0.37 15.14
CA ALA A 64 17.36 -0.21 16.29
C ALA A 64 18.18 -0.07 17.58
N ALA A 65 19.50 -0.28 17.49
CA ALA A 65 20.42 -0.16 18.62
C ALA A 65 21.84 0.14 18.11
N ARG A 66 22.73 0.62 19.00
CA ARG A 66 24.16 0.74 18.71
C ARG A 66 24.94 -0.35 19.41
N CYS A 67 25.70 -1.14 18.67
CA CYS A 67 26.69 -2.04 19.25
C CYS A 67 27.86 -1.19 19.77
N GLY A 68 28.17 -1.35 21.07
CA GLY A 68 29.26 -0.63 21.74
C GLY A 68 30.65 -1.03 21.21
N GLY A 69 31.68 -0.34 21.69
CA GLY A 69 33.06 -0.51 21.21
C GLY A 69 33.55 -1.96 21.28
N GLY A 70 33.92 -2.52 20.12
CA GLY A 70 34.46 -3.87 19.96
C GLY A 70 33.44 -4.95 19.59
N GLN A 71 32.14 -4.68 19.79
CA GLN A 71 31.08 -5.63 19.45
C GLN A 71 30.75 -5.59 17.96
N LYS A 72 30.27 -6.71 17.43
CA LYS A 72 29.75 -6.85 16.07
C LYS A 72 28.27 -7.15 16.08
N CYS A 73 27.56 -6.54 15.14
CA CYS A 73 26.19 -6.95 14.87
C CYS A 73 26.19 -8.29 14.14
N VAL A 74 25.43 -9.25 14.66
CA VAL A 74 25.14 -10.52 14.01
C VAL A 74 23.65 -10.80 14.01
N ILE A 75 23.16 -11.51 12.99
CA ILE A 75 21.80 -12.04 12.99
C ILE A 75 21.85 -13.50 13.44
N ALA A 76 21.14 -13.83 14.52
CA ALA A 76 20.98 -15.20 14.99
C ALA A 76 19.50 -15.48 15.24
N ASN A 77 18.99 -16.63 14.78
CA ASN A 77 17.57 -17.00 14.96
C ASN A 77 16.57 -15.91 14.52
N GLY A 78 16.88 -15.16 13.47
CA GLY A 78 16.03 -14.09 12.95
C GLY A 78 16.06 -12.78 13.72
N ALA A 79 16.86 -12.66 14.78
CA ALA A 79 17.01 -11.44 15.59
C ALA A 79 18.45 -10.91 15.56
N PRO A 80 18.66 -9.60 15.71
CA PRO A 80 19.99 -9.00 15.76
C PRO A 80 20.57 -9.02 17.18
N TYR A 81 21.87 -9.30 17.29
CA TYR A 81 22.63 -9.30 18.55
C TYR A 81 23.91 -8.48 18.38
N CYS A 82 24.33 -7.82 19.45
CA CYS A 82 25.68 -7.27 19.57
C CYS A 82 26.51 -8.27 20.37
N LEU A 83 27.56 -8.82 19.76
CA LEU A 83 28.47 -9.81 20.34
C LEU A 83 29.91 -9.31 20.30
#